data_AF-A0A352VW23-F1
#
_entry.id   AF-A0A352VW23-F1
#
_cell.length_a   1.000
_cell.length_b   1.000
_cell.length_c   1.000
_cell.angle_alpha   90.00
_cell.angle_beta   90.00
_cell.angle_gamma   90.00
#
_symmetry.space_group_name_H-M   'P 1'
#
loop_
_entity.id
_entity.type
_entity.pdbx_description
1 polymer ?
#
loop_
_entity_poly.entity_id
_entity_poly.type
_entity_poly.pdbx_seq_one_letter_code
_entity_poly.pdbx_strand_id
1 'polypeptide(L)'
;MEIFSILTRLRQICCHPSLIGMDDGKRYTSAKFELLDELVSEALSGRHRIILFSQFTSMLGIIAEHLREQEISYEYLDGNTRNRMARIENFNRNSDIGIFLVSLKAGGTGLNLTEADTVILYDPWWNPAVENQAMDRVHRLGQKNSVSAYRLITRGTIEEKIYELQKFKKELSDSLIGEKTPLGKMTIEDVRELISVKDL
;
A
#
# COMPACT_ATOMS: atom_id res chain seq x y z
N MET A 1 9.80 -16.32 16.74
CA MET A 1 9.41 -16.61 15.34
C MET A 1 7.88 -16.58 15.17
N GLU A 2 7.10 -17.09 16.12
CA GLU A 2 5.63 -17.17 16.02
C GLU A 2 4.89 -15.84 16.00
N ILE A 3 5.32 -14.86 16.81
CA ILE A 3 4.66 -13.53 16.92
C ILE A 3 4.56 -12.79 15.57
N PHE A 4 5.65 -12.76 14.79
CA PHE A 4 5.65 -12.10 13.47
C PHE A 4 4.78 -12.83 12.45
N SER A 5 4.67 -14.16 12.55
CA SER A 5 3.79 -14.96 11.70
C SER A 5 2.32 -14.64 11.98
N ILE A 6 1.94 -14.56 13.26
CA ILE A 6 0.59 -14.18 13.69
C ILE A 6 0.27 -12.75 13.21
N LEU A 7 1.19 -11.81 13.41
CA LEU A 7 1.03 -10.43 12.96
C LEU A 7 0.82 -10.35 11.44
N THR A 8 1.62 -11.08 10.67
CA THR A 8 1.46 -11.17 9.21
C THR A 8 0.08 -11.71 8.84
N ARG A 9 -0.38 -12.79 9.48
CA ARG A 9 -1.71 -13.37 9.22
C ARG A 9 -2.84 -12.41 9.57
N LEU A 10 -2.75 -11.70 10.70
CA LEU A 10 -3.72 -10.68 11.09
C LEU A 10 -3.79 -9.54 10.07
N ARG A 11 -2.66 -9.14 9.48
CA ARG A 11 -2.64 -8.11 8.42
C ARG A 11 -3.18 -8.65 7.10
N GLN A 12 -2.87 -9.90 6.75
CA GLN A 12 -3.43 -10.56 5.56
C GLN A 12 -4.95 -10.66 5.60
N ILE A 13 -5.54 -11.05 6.74
CA ILE A 13 -7.01 -11.12 6.87
C ILE A 13 -7.67 -9.73 6.80
N CYS A 14 -7.00 -8.67 7.26
CA CYS A 14 -7.47 -7.29 7.08
C CYS A 14 -7.46 -6.84 5.61
N CYS A 15 -6.61 -7.44 4.77
CA CYS A 15 -6.51 -7.14 3.36
C CYS A 15 -7.57 -7.92 2.56
N HIS A 16 -7.54 -9.25 2.65
CA HIS A 16 -8.48 -10.12 1.95
C HIS A 16 -8.44 -11.55 2.52
N PRO A 17 -9.59 -12.22 2.74
CA PRO A 17 -9.64 -13.59 3.27
C PRO A 17 -8.85 -14.61 2.45
N SER A 18 -8.81 -14.47 1.13
CA SER A 18 -8.02 -15.37 0.26
C SER A 18 -6.51 -15.36 0.55
N LEU A 19 -5.98 -14.35 1.25
CA LEU A 19 -4.55 -14.29 1.58
C LEU A 19 -4.14 -15.24 2.71
N ILE A 20 -5.09 -15.77 3.49
CA ILE A 20 -4.81 -16.72 4.57
C ILE A 20 -5.00 -18.19 4.17
N GLY A 21 -5.17 -18.47 2.88
CA GLY A 21 -5.22 -19.84 2.34
C GLY A 21 -6.56 -20.53 2.55
N MET A 22 -7.67 -19.78 2.53
CA MET A 22 -9.02 -20.35 2.44
C MET A 22 -9.25 -20.81 1.00
N ASP A 23 -8.86 -22.06 0.70
CA ASP A 23 -9.05 -22.69 -0.62
C ASP A 23 -10.27 -23.62 -0.60
N ASP A 24 -11.47 -23.02 -0.47
CA ASP A 24 -12.74 -23.73 -0.57
C ASP A 24 -13.47 -23.47 -1.90
N GLY A 25 -12.74 -22.97 -2.90
CA GLY A 25 -13.26 -22.65 -4.23
C GLY A 25 -14.23 -21.46 -4.28
N LYS A 26 -14.40 -20.72 -3.17
CA LYS A 26 -15.26 -19.53 -3.13
C LYS A 26 -14.49 -18.26 -3.46
N ARG A 27 -15.16 -17.36 -4.19
CA ARG A 27 -14.69 -16.00 -4.37
C ARG A 27 -15.08 -15.18 -3.15
N TYR A 28 -14.09 -14.85 -2.34
CA TYR A 28 -14.27 -13.96 -1.20
C TYR A 28 -14.19 -12.49 -1.67
N THR A 29 -14.83 -11.62 -0.92
CA THR A 29 -14.65 -10.18 -0.96
C THR A 29 -14.21 -9.69 0.42
N SER A 30 -13.79 -8.43 0.53
CA SER A 30 -13.61 -7.75 1.81
C SER A 30 -14.11 -6.31 1.69
N ALA A 31 -14.59 -5.73 2.78
CA ALA A 31 -15.04 -4.34 2.79
C ALA A 31 -13.93 -3.37 2.32
N LYS A 32 -12.65 -3.71 2.59
CA LYS A 32 -11.51 -2.93 2.10
C LYS A 32 -11.33 -3.07 0.58
N PHE A 33 -11.53 -4.27 0.05
CA PHE A 33 -11.45 -4.52 -1.39
C PHE A 33 -12.60 -3.83 -2.14
N GLU A 34 -13.81 -3.85 -1.59
CA GLU A 34 -14.97 -3.10 -2.13
C GLU A 34 -14.70 -1.60 -2.16
N LEU A 35 -14.19 -1.03 -1.06
CA LEU A 35 -13.78 0.38 -1.03
C LEU A 35 -12.67 0.69 -2.05
N LEU A 36 -11.71 -0.22 -2.25
CA LEU A 36 -10.69 -0.05 -3.27
C LEU A 36 -11.33 0.00 -4.67
N ASP A 37 -12.25 -0.90 -4.97
CA ASP A 37 -12.92 -0.98 -6.27
C ASP A 37 -13.72 0.31 -6.57
N GLU A 38 -14.42 0.85 -5.57
CA GLU A 38 -15.09 2.15 -5.65
C GLU A 38 -14.10 3.28 -5.95
N LEU A 39 -13.01 3.39 -5.19
CA LEU A 39 -11.99 4.43 -5.36
C LEU A 39 -11.31 4.35 -6.73
N VAL A 40 -11.00 3.13 -7.19
CA VAL A 40 -10.41 2.89 -8.51
C VAL A 40 -11.38 3.31 -9.61
N SER A 41 -12.64 2.91 -9.51
CA SER A 41 -13.68 3.25 -10.49
C SER A 41 -13.92 4.75 -10.57
N GLU A 42 -13.98 5.44 -9.43
CA GLU A 42 -14.14 6.90 -9.36
C GLU A 42 -12.94 7.62 -9.98
N ALA A 43 -11.72 7.23 -9.59
CA ALA A 43 -10.50 7.83 -10.11
C ALA A 43 -10.36 7.64 -11.64
N LEU A 44 -10.59 6.43 -12.14
CA LEU A 44 -10.53 6.16 -13.59
C LEU A 44 -11.62 6.92 -14.37
N SER A 45 -12.82 7.04 -13.81
CA SER A 45 -13.91 7.85 -14.41
C SER A 45 -13.52 9.33 -14.49
N GLY A 46 -12.80 9.83 -13.49
CA GLY A 46 -12.19 11.15 -13.48
C GLY A 46 -10.95 11.31 -14.37
N ARG A 47 -10.53 10.25 -15.08
CA ARG A 47 -9.27 10.17 -15.86
C ARG A 47 -8.01 10.39 -15.03
N HIS A 48 -8.08 10.11 -13.73
CA HIS A 48 -6.94 10.07 -12.85
C HIS A 48 -6.09 8.83 -13.10
N ARG A 49 -4.79 8.94 -12.80
CA ARG A 49 -3.83 7.86 -12.99
C ARG A 49 -3.32 7.39 -11.65
N ILE A 50 -3.49 6.11 -11.39
CA ILE A 50 -3.37 5.52 -10.06
C ILE A 50 -2.06 4.76 -9.92
N ILE A 51 -1.35 4.97 -8.82
CA ILE A 51 -0.35 4.03 -8.32
C ILE A 51 -0.90 3.36 -7.08
N LEU A 52 -1.07 2.04 -7.15
CA LEU A 52 -1.59 1.23 -6.07
C LEU A 52 -0.45 0.41 -5.46
N PHE A 53 -0.20 0.67 -4.18
CA PHE A 53 0.80 -0.03 -3.41
C PHE A 53 0.20 -1.07 -2.48
N SER A 54 0.86 -2.22 -2.40
CA SER A 54 0.62 -3.24 -1.37
C SER A 54 1.93 -3.90 -0.98
N GLN A 55 2.07 -4.34 0.28
CA GLN A 55 3.22 -5.14 0.69
C GLN A 55 3.07 -6.62 0.31
N PHE A 56 1.85 -7.07 0.07
CA PHE A 56 1.51 -8.45 -0.22
C PHE A 56 1.36 -8.63 -1.73
N THR A 57 2.35 -9.24 -2.38
CA THR A 57 2.29 -9.52 -3.82
C THR A 57 1.11 -10.41 -4.20
N SER A 58 0.68 -11.29 -3.29
CA SER A 58 -0.56 -12.07 -3.46
C SER A 58 -1.81 -11.18 -3.50
N MET A 59 -1.85 -10.08 -2.74
CA MET A 59 -2.95 -9.11 -2.82
C MET A 59 -2.92 -8.36 -4.16
N LEU A 60 -1.74 -7.96 -4.63
CA LEU A 60 -1.61 -7.38 -5.97
C LEU A 60 -2.05 -8.36 -7.06
N GLY A 61 -1.83 -9.67 -6.86
CA GLY A 61 -2.34 -10.71 -7.74
C GLY A 61 -3.88 -10.74 -7.80
N ILE A 62 -4.55 -10.68 -6.65
CA ILE A 62 -6.02 -10.60 -6.56
C ILE A 62 -6.54 -9.35 -7.27
N ILE A 63 -5.91 -8.19 -7.02
CA ILE A 63 -6.29 -6.93 -7.66
C ILE A 63 -6.07 -7.01 -9.18
N ALA A 64 -4.93 -7.56 -9.63
CA ALA A 64 -4.62 -7.72 -11.04
C ALA A 64 -5.60 -8.63 -11.78
N GLU A 65 -6.09 -9.69 -11.13
CA GLU A 65 -7.14 -10.56 -11.67
C GLU A 65 -8.46 -9.79 -11.81
N HIS A 66 -8.88 -9.08 -10.77
CA HIS A 66 -10.08 -8.23 -10.81
C HIS A 66 -10.02 -7.17 -11.92
N LEU A 67 -8.90 -6.44 -12.05
CA LEU A 67 -8.71 -5.47 -13.12
C LEU A 67 -8.82 -6.10 -14.51
N ARG A 68 -8.31 -7.33 -14.68
CA ARG A 68 -8.39 -8.05 -15.96
C ARG A 68 -9.82 -8.43 -16.32
N GLU A 69 -10.61 -8.86 -15.34
CA GLU A 69 -12.02 -9.18 -15.54
C GLU A 69 -12.87 -7.96 -15.90
N GLN A 70 -12.48 -6.78 -15.42
CA GLN A 70 -13.08 -5.49 -15.78
C GLN A 70 -12.49 -4.87 -17.07
N GLU A 71 -11.60 -5.59 -17.76
CA GLU A 71 -10.88 -5.12 -18.96
C GLU A 71 -10.09 -3.82 -18.75
N ILE A 72 -9.67 -3.55 -17.50
CA ILE A 72 -8.87 -2.37 -17.14
C ILE A 72 -7.40 -2.67 -17.40
N SER A 73 -6.76 -1.84 -18.25
CA SER A 73 -5.33 -1.92 -18.53
C SER A 73 -4.49 -1.43 -17.36
N TYR A 74 -3.52 -2.23 -16.93
CA TYR A 74 -2.63 -1.92 -15.82
C TYR A 74 -1.19 -2.33 -16.11
N GLU A 75 -0.25 -1.69 -15.41
CA GLU A 75 1.13 -2.16 -15.28
C GLU A 75 1.38 -2.76 -13.90
N TYR A 76 2.37 -3.65 -13.82
CA TYR A 76 2.70 -4.37 -12.59
C TYR A 76 4.21 -4.37 -12.33
N LEU A 77 4.59 -4.15 -11.07
CA LEU A 77 5.97 -4.14 -10.63
C LEU A 77 6.13 -4.69 -9.22
N ASP A 78 6.96 -5.73 -9.11
CA ASP A 78 7.42 -6.30 -7.85
C ASP A 78 8.93 -6.58 -7.86
N GLY A 79 9.42 -7.29 -6.83
CA GLY A 79 10.83 -7.63 -6.69
C GLY A 79 11.36 -8.62 -7.74
N ASN A 80 10.47 -9.34 -8.44
CA ASN A 80 10.81 -10.34 -9.44
C ASN A 80 10.59 -9.84 -10.88
N THR A 81 10.05 -8.63 -11.03
CA THR A 81 9.70 -8.06 -12.32
C THR A 81 10.94 -7.77 -13.15
N ARG A 82 11.03 -8.42 -14.32
CA ARG A 82 12.03 -8.12 -15.36
C ARG A 82 11.60 -6.89 -16.16
N ASN A 83 12.56 -6.22 -16.80
CA ASN A 83 12.31 -5.05 -17.66
C ASN A 83 11.56 -3.90 -16.95
N ARG A 84 11.89 -3.67 -15.68
CA ARG A 84 11.34 -2.60 -14.84
C ARG A 84 11.19 -1.25 -15.57
N MET A 85 12.24 -0.81 -16.26
CA MET A 85 12.24 0.49 -16.95
C MET A 85 11.20 0.54 -18.07
N ALA A 86 11.02 -0.54 -18.82
CA ALA A 86 10.03 -0.59 -19.90
C ALA A 86 8.60 -0.50 -19.35
N ARG A 87 8.32 -1.11 -18.19
CA ARG A 87 7.01 -1.03 -17.50
C ARG A 87 6.71 0.39 -17.06
N ILE A 88 7.70 1.07 -16.47
CA ILE A 88 7.61 2.47 -16.05
C ILE A 88 7.40 3.40 -17.24
N GLU A 89 8.16 3.20 -18.32
CA GLU A 89 8.06 3.99 -19.53
C GLU A 89 6.71 3.79 -20.23
N ASN A 90 6.21 2.55 -20.28
CA ASN A 90 4.89 2.25 -20.82
C ASN A 90 3.78 2.94 -20.02
N PHE A 91 3.83 2.87 -18.68
CA PHE A 91 2.91 3.65 -17.85
C PHE A 91 3.03 5.15 -18.16
N ASN A 92 4.22 5.75 -18.14
CA ASN A 92 4.36 7.18 -18.39
C ASN A 92 3.93 7.64 -19.81
N ARG A 93 3.98 6.77 -20.82
CA ARG A 93 3.67 7.17 -22.22
C ARG A 93 2.31 6.72 -22.72
N ASN A 94 1.77 5.64 -22.19
CA ASN A 94 0.51 5.08 -22.63
C ASN A 94 -0.64 5.57 -21.74
N SER A 95 -1.49 6.44 -22.28
CA SER A 95 -2.65 6.99 -21.58
C SER A 95 -3.74 5.96 -21.29
N ASP A 96 -3.76 4.83 -22.00
CA ASP A 96 -4.76 3.78 -21.82
C ASP A 96 -4.51 2.98 -20.53
N ILE A 97 -3.32 3.09 -19.94
CA ILE A 97 -2.95 2.40 -18.71
C ILE A 97 -3.31 3.28 -17.52
N GLY A 98 -4.49 3.06 -16.94
CA GLY A 98 -4.97 3.86 -15.82
C GLY A 98 -4.30 3.57 -14.47
N ILE A 99 -3.71 2.38 -14.32
CA ILE A 99 -3.25 1.88 -13.01
C ILE A 99 -1.86 1.27 -13.09
N PHE A 100 -1.02 1.53 -12.08
CA PHE A 100 0.23 0.82 -11.83
C PHE A 100 0.21 0.14 -10.46
N LEU A 101 0.18 -1.19 -10.46
CA LEU A 101 0.31 -2.02 -9.28
C LEU A 101 1.80 -2.17 -8.88
N VAL A 102 2.14 -1.75 -7.67
CA VAL A 102 3.53 -1.74 -7.20
C VAL A 102 3.65 -2.41 -5.84
N SER A 103 4.51 -3.42 -5.74
CA SER A 103 4.84 -3.96 -4.43
C SER A 103 5.71 -2.95 -3.66
N LEU A 104 5.38 -2.72 -2.40
CA LEU A 104 6.07 -1.73 -1.58
C LEU A 104 7.59 -2.02 -1.47
N LYS A 105 7.98 -3.29 -1.42
CA LYS A 105 9.41 -3.70 -1.47
C LYS A 105 10.11 -3.27 -2.76
N ALA A 106 9.40 -3.33 -3.88
CA ALA A 106 9.92 -2.89 -5.17
C ALA A 106 9.83 -1.37 -5.34
N GLY A 107 8.91 -0.71 -4.61
CA GLY A 107 8.74 0.74 -4.55
C GLY A 107 9.94 1.52 -3.99
N GLY A 108 10.83 0.88 -3.24
CA GLY A 108 12.02 1.51 -2.64
C GLY A 108 13.17 1.83 -3.62
N THR A 109 13.18 1.28 -4.84
CA THR A 109 14.25 1.51 -5.84
C THR A 109 13.77 2.52 -6.89
N GLY A 110 14.56 3.54 -7.24
CA GLY A 110 14.13 4.78 -7.95
C GLY A 110 13.06 4.63 -9.04
N LEU A 111 11.78 4.77 -8.67
CA LEU A 111 10.64 4.86 -9.58
C LEU A 111 10.43 6.32 -9.96
N ASN A 112 10.35 6.63 -11.26
CA ASN A 112 9.95 7.95 -11.76
C ASN A 112 8.57 7.84 -12.41
N LEU A 113 7.51 8.04 -11.62
CA LEU A 113 6.11 7.84 -12.03
C LEU A 113 5.38 9.19 -12.02
N THR A 114 5.74 10.06 -12.97
CA THR A 114 5.32 11.47 -12.99
C THR A 114 3.90 11.70 -13.48
N GLU A 115 3.32 10.71 -14.17
CA GLU A 115 1.98 10.84 -14.74
C GLU A 115 0.86 10.49 -13.75
N ALA A 116 1.19 9.90 -12.60
CA ALA A 116 0.21 9.51 -11.60
C ALA A 116 -0.15 10.70 -10.71
N ASP A 117 -1.44 10.95 -10.54
CA ASP A 117 -1.99 11.97 -9.64
C ASP A 117 -2.77 11.37 -8.47
N THR A 118 -2.91 10.04 -8.43
CA THR A 118 -3.58 9.32 -7.36
C THR A 118 -2.68 8.22 -6.82
N VAL A 119 -2.49 8.18 -5.50
CA VAL A 119 -1.74 7.13 -4.80
C VAL A 119 -2.69 6.42 -3.85
N ILE A 120 -2.75 5.10 -3.95
CA ILE A 120 -3.52 4.26 -3.02
C ILE A 120 -2.54 3.34 -2.29
N LEU A 121 -2.43 3.50 -0.98
CA LEU A 121 -1.76 2.57 -0.08
C LEU A 121 -2.80 1.59 0.45
N TYR A 122 -2.90 0.40 -0.16
CA TYR A 122 -3.92 -0.58 0.17
C TYR A 122 -3.76 -1.17 1.58
N ASP A 123 -2.52 -1.37 2.00
CA ASP A 123 -2.18 -1.86 3.33
C ASP A 123 -1.04 -1.04 3.94
N PRO A 124 -1.18 -0.62 5.21
CA PRO A 124 -0.17 0.21 5.86
C PRO A 124 1.10 -0.60 6.09
N TRP A 125 2.25 -0.05 5.73
CA TRP A 125 3.55 -0.63 6.01
C TRP A 125 4.06 -0.18 7.37
N TRP A 126 4.69 -1.10 8.12
CA TRP A 126 5.33 -0.85 9.40
C TRP A 126 6.37 0.28 9.45
N ASN A 127 6.84 0.78 8.30
CA ASN A 127 7.92 1.75 8.22
C ASN A 127 7.43 2.98 7.42
N PRO A 128 7.00 4.05 8.13
CA PRO A 128 6.53 5.28 7.50
C PRO A 128 7.52 5.91 6.53
N ALA A 129 8.83 5.73 6.75
CA ALA A 129 9.84 6.29 5.85
C ALA A 129 9.75 5.69 4.45
N VAL A 130 9.37 4.41 4.31
CA VAL A 130 9.25 3.78 3.00
C VAL A 130 7.96 4.20 2.29
N GLU A 131 6.87 4.38 3.04
CA GLU A 131 5.63 4.96 2.49
C GLU A 131 5.86 6.39 2.00
N ASN A 132 6.47 7.23 2.84
CA ASN A 132 6.78 8.61 2.48
C ASN A 132 7.70 8.66 1.25
N GLN A 133 8.73 7.81 1.20
CA GLN A 133 9.59 7.72 0.02
C GLN A 133 8.83 7.28 -1.24
N ALA A 134 7.83 6.39 -1.11
CA ALA A 134 6.99 5.98 -2.22
C ALA A 134 6.06 7.11 -2.68
N MET A 135 5.45 7.85 -1.74
CA MET A 135 4.58 9.00 -2.03
C MET A 135 5.36 10.19 -2.61
N ASP A 136 6.54 10.51 -2.08
CA ASP A 136 7.41 11.60 -2.54
C ASP A 136 7.82 11.44 -4.02
N ARG A 137 7.83 10.21 -4.53
CA ARG A 137 8.13 9.92 -5.94
C ARG A 137 6.98 10.22 -6.88
N VAL A 138 5.77 10.25 -6.35
CA VAL A 138 4.56 10.67 -7.07
C VAL A 138 4.38 12.18 -6.89
N HIS A 139 4.59 12.70 -5.69
CA HIS A 139 4.50 14.13 -5.38
C HIS A 139 5.78 14.90 -5.76
N ARG A 140 6.27 14.74 -7.00
CA ARG A 140 7.52 15.39 -7.43
C ARG A 140 7.28 16.88 -7.72
N LEU A 141 8.15 17.74 -7.19
CA LEU A 141 8.17 19.18 -7.48
C LEU A 141 8.21 19.42 -9.00
N GLY A 142 7.18 20.07 -9.55
CA GLY A 142 7.00 20.34 -10.98
C GLY A 142 5.81 19.64 -11.63
N GLN A 143 5.13 18.73 -10.92
CA GLN A 143 3.87 18.16 -11.37
C GLN A 143 2.76 19.22 -11.33
N LYS A 144 1.99 19.34 -12.42
CA LYS A 144 0.93 20.36 -12.56
C LYS A 144 -0.37 19.99 -11.82
N ASN A 145 -0.56 18.71 -11.52
CA ASN A 145 -1.76 18.19 -10.88
C ASN A 145 -1.54 18.03 -9.38
N SER A 146 -2.58 18.32 -8.59
CA SER A 146 -2.59 17.98 -7.16
C SER A 146 -2.58 16.46 -7.02
N VAL A 147 -1.67 15.92 -6.21
CA VAL A 147 -1.58 14.48 -5.96
C VAL A 147 -2.45 14.11 -4.76
N SER A 148 -3.43 13.24 -4.97
CA SER A 148 -4.28 12.68 -3.91
C SER A 148 -3.68 11.38 -3.38
N ALA A 149 -3.52 11.26 -2.06
CA ALA A 149 -3.00 10.05 -1.43
C ALA A 149 -4.03 9.45 -0.47
N TYR A 150 -4.45 8.22 -0.75
CA TYR A 150 -5.38 7.43 0.04
C TYR A 150 -4.63 6.35 0.79
N ARG A 151 -4.85 6.23 2.10
CA ARG A 151 -4.35 5.11 2.92
C ARG A 151 -5.54 4.34 3.45
N LEU A 152 -5.66 3.08 3.06
CA LEU A 152 -6.74 2.21 3.52
C LEU A 152 -6.33 1.50 4.82
N ILE A 153 -7.19 1.60 5.84
CA ILE A 153 -6.97 1.05 7.18
C ILE A 153 -8.25 0.39 7.64
N THR A 154 -8.19 -0.88 8.05
CA THR A 154 -9.34 -1.57 8.64
C THR A 154 -9.48 -1.18 10.12
N ARG A 155 -10.61 -0.53 10.48
CA ARG A 155 -10.93 -0.11 11.85
C ARG A 155 -11.08 -1.29 12.81
N GLY A 156 -10.71 -1.12 14.07
CA GLY A 156 -10.81 -2.14 15.11
C GLY A 156 -9.84 -3.31 14.92
N THR A 157 -8.81 -3.15 14.09
CA THR A 157 -7.86 -4.22 13.76
C THR A 157 -6.42 -3.85 14.09
N ILE A 158 -5.52 -4.79 13.82
CA ILE A 158 -4.08 -4.58 13.94
C ILE A 158 -3.56 -3.43 13.08
N GLU A 159 -4.21 -3.13 11.95
CA GLU A 159 -3.78 -2.04 11.07
C GLU A 159 -4.00 -0.67 11.70
N GLU A 160 -5.16 -0.46 12.35
CA GLU A 160 -5.45 0.76 13.10
C GLU A 160 -4.46 0.95 14.23
N LYS A 161 -4.17 -0.10 15.00
CA LYS A 161 -3.16 -0.05 16.07
C LYS A 161 -1.76 0.30 15.55
N ILE A 162 -1.35 -0.29 14.42
CA ILE A 162 -0.06 0.02 13.77
C ILE A 162 -0.04 1.50 13.36
N TYR A 163 -1.13 1.99 12.76
CA TYR A 163 -1.23 3.37 12.31
C TYR A 163 -1.16 4.38 13.47
N GLU A 164 -1.90 4.14 14.55
CA GLU A 164 -1.87 5.00 15.74
C GLU A 164 -0.48 5.01 16.38
N LEU A 165 0.20 3.87 16.45
CA LEU A 165 1.57 3.80 16.95
C LEU A 165 2.55 4.60 16.06
N GLN A 166 2.39 4.54 14.73
CA GLN A 166 3.20 5.34 13.82
C GLN A 166 2.98 6.84 14.02
N LYS A 167 1.73 7.25 14.20
CA LYS A 167 1.35 8.64 14.46
C LYS A 167 1.96 9.14 15.76
N PHE A 168 1.81 8.37 16.84
CA PHE A 168 2.41 8.68 18.14
C PHE A 168 3.94 8.84 18.06
N LYS A 169 4.62 7.92 17.38
CA LYS A 169 6.08 8.00 17.19
C LYS A 169 6.51 9.20 16.35
N LYS A 170 5.71 9.57 15.34
CA LYS A 170 5.96 10.75 14.52
C LYS A 170 5.81 12.02 15.34
N GLU A 171 4.74 12.16 16.11
CA GLU A 171 4.50 13.31 17.00
C GLU A 171 5.62 13.47 18.02
N LEU A 172 6.08 12.35 18.62
CA LEU A 172 7.21 12.36 19.54
C LEU A 172 8.49 12.84 18.85
N SER A 173 8.79 12.32 17.66
CA SER A 173 9.96 12.74 16.87
C SER A 173 9.90 14.22 16.49
N ASP A 174 8.72 14.71 16.12
CA ASP A 174 8.52 16.11 15.73
C ASP A 174 8.63 17.06 16.94
N SER A 175 8.30 16.59 18.15
CA SER A 175 8.42 17.36 19.40
C SER A 175 9.85 17.53 19.92
N LEU A 176 10.77 16.63 19.53
CA LEU A 176 12.16 16.59 20.01
C LEU A 176 13.13 17.49 19.21
N ILE A 177 12.60 18.57 18.62
CA ILE A 177 13.29 19.50 17.70
C ILE A 177 14.76 19.76 18.08
N GLY A 178 15.68 19.07 17.40
CA GLY A 178 17.13 19.23 17.56
C GLY A 178 17.93 18.28 16.67
N GLU A 179 17.55 17.01 16.62
CA GLU A 179 18.12 16.03 15.69
C GLU A 179 16.99 15.30 14.99
N LYS A 180 16.99 15.26 13.66
CA LYS A 180 16.09 14.40 12.88
C LYS A 180 16.47 12.94 13.14
N THR A 181 16.07 12.41 14.29
CA THR A 181 16.20 10.97 14.55
C THR A 181 15.28 10.28 13.56
N PRO A 182 15.78 9.42 12.66
CA PRO A 182 14.91 8.63 11.80
C PRO A 182 13.92 7.90 12.70
N LEU A 183 12.63 7.84 12.33
CA LEU A 183 11.67 6.97 13.00
C LEU A 183 12.33 5.60 13.16
N GLY A 184 12.63 5.23 14.41
CA GLY A 184 13.26 3.95 14.70
C GLY A 184 12.40 2.83 14.14
N LYS A 185 13.03 1.80 13.56
CA LYS A 185 12.31 0.58 13.17
C LYS A 185 11.45 0.12 14.36
N MET A 186 10.21 -0.32 14.09
CA MET A 186 9.42 -0.95 15.14
C MET A 186 10.22 -2.05 15.82
N THR A 187 10.29 -1.98 17.14
CA THR A 187 10.98 -2.93 18.00
C THR A 187 10.09 -4.14 18.26
N ILE A 188 10.69 -5.22 18.75
CA ILE A 188 9.91 -6.40 19.18
C ILE A 188 8.95 -6.04 20.33
N GLU A 189 9.32 -5.07 21.17
CA GLU A 189 8.50 -4.65 22.29
C GLU A 189 7.25 -3.89 21.82
N ASP A 190 7.39 -3.04 20.81
CA ASP A 190 6.25 -2.41 20.12
C ASP A 190 5.28 -3.47 19.57
N VAL A 191 5.83 -4.51 18.93
CA VAL A 191 5.02 -5.60 18.36
C VAL A 191 4.32 -6.40 19.46
N ARG A 192 4.96 -6.60 20.62
CA ARG A 192 4.33 -7.24 21.78
C ARG A 192 3.21 -6.38 22.35
N GLU A 193 3.38 -5.06 22.43
CA GLU A 193 2.33 -4.17 22.89
C GLU A 193 1.13 -4.12 21.93
N LEU A 194 1.37 -4.22 20.61
CA LEU A 194 0.29 -4.28 19.63
C LEU A 194 -0.60 -5.54 19.79
N ILE A 195 0.01 -6.66 20.20
CA ILE A 195 -0.63 -7.98 20.30
C ILE A 195 -1.13 -8.25 21.72
N SER A 196 -0.60 -7.55 22.74
CA SER A 196 -1.14 -7.67 24.10
C SER A 196 -2.57 -7.13 24.12
N VAL A 197 -3.49 -8.01 24.48
CA VAL A 197 -4.89 -7.64 24.69
C VAL A 197 -4.91 -6.85 25.99
N LYS A 198 -5.04 -5.53 25.91
CA LYS A 198 -5.18 -4.67 27.09
C LYS A 198 -6.61 -4.63 27.65
N ASP A 199 -7.56 -5.32 27.04
CA ASP A 199 -8.95 -5.38 27.52
C ASP A 199 -9.49 -6.82 27.50
N LEU A 200 -9.42 -7.46 28.68
CA LEU A 200 -10.37 -8.43 29.21
C LEU A 200 -10.54 -8.15 30.71
#